data_AF-A0A0C9RNJ1-F1
#
_entry.id   AF-A0A0C9RNJ1-F1
#
_cell.length_a   1.000
_cell.length_b   1.000
_cell.length_c   1.000
_cell.angle_alpha   90.00
_cell.angle_beta   90.00
_cell.angle_gamma   90.00
#
_symmetry.space_group_name_H-M   'P 1'
#
loop_
_entity.id
_entity.type
_entity.pdbx_description
1 polymer ?
#
loop_
_entity_poly.entity_id
_entity_poly.type
_entity_poly.pdbx_seq_one_letter_code
_entity_poly.pdbx_strand_id
1 'polypeptide(L)'
;MAAILVPFVLLLLSGTSNVWGGVVGINYGQIADNLPAPERVVGLLQSIGIKKARLYDADPRVLKAFANSGIEFVVGLDNSYVGNMTDPAKAVEWVKENVEAYLPGTNITSIAVGNEVYTGNDTALMANLVPAMQNVHAALVSLGLEGAINVLTAHSSGILGSSYPPSAGAFKPELTVFLRPLLDFHKQTGSPFLINAYPYFAYKADPDNIPLDYVLFQPNEGQVDGGSNLRYTNMLHAQIDSVYSAISALGYENLPVQVSETGWPSQGDPDEVGATFENARLYNGNLLRLLAQNQGTPMKPSVSLDAYVFALFNENLKTGETSERNYGLFKPDGTPAYDLGLHGSLSGSNNVSYTAAAAVAKVVLSCICPFILGELLTY
;
A
#
# COMPACT_ATOMS: atom_id res chain seq x y z
N MET A 1 48.45 -38.17 -23.53
CA MET A 1 47.66 -36.99 -23.12
C MET A 1 46.33 -37.51 -22.60
N ALA A 2 46.12 -37.52 -21.29
CA ALA A 2 44.85 -37.91 -20.68
C ALA A 2 44.20 -36.64 -20.11
N ALA A 3 43.03 -36.28 -20.63
CA ALA A 3 42.28 -35.11 -20.21
C ALA A 3 41.47 -35.45 -18.95
N ILE A 4 41.69 -34.70 -17.88
CA ILE A 4 40.93 -34.78 -16.62
C ILE A 4 39.70 -33.90 -16.79
N LEU A 5 38.51 -34.52 -16.82
CA LEU A 5 37.23 -33.85 -16.77
C LEU A 5 36.89 -33.52 -15.31
N VAL A 6 36.85 -32.23 -14.97
CA VAL A 6 36.34 -31.75 -13.68
C VAL A 6 34.84 -31.52 -13.81
N PRO A 7 33.98 -32.14 -12.98
CA PRO A 7 32.55 -31.88 -13.04
C PRO A 7 32.23 -30.53 -12.39
N PHE A 8 31.65 -29.63 -13.16
CA PHE A 8 31.11 -28.37 -12.68
C PHE A 8 29.83 -28.67 -11.88
N VAL A 9 29.91 -28.60 -10.55
CA VAL A 9 28.73 -28.64 -9.69
C VAL A 9 28.02 -27.28 -9.81
N LEU A 10 26.92 -27.24 -10.58
CA LEU A 10 26.02 -26.09 -10.58
C LEU A 10 25.34 -26.02 -9.21
N LEU A 11 25.80 -25.10 -8.36
CA LEU A 11 25.11 -24.74 -7.13
C LEU A 11 23.85 -23.97 -7.53
N LEU A 12 22.71 -24.66 -7.61
CA LEU A 12 21.40 -24.02 -7.68
C LEU A 12 21.18 -23.27 -6.36
N LEU A 13 21.55 -22.00 -6.33
CA LEU A 13 21.04 -21.05 -5.34
C LEU A 13 19.53 -20.96 -5.57
N SER A 14 18.76 -21.75 -4.82
CA SER A 14 17.35 -21.52 -4.61
C SER A 14 17.21 -20.21 -3.84
N GLY A 15 17.34 -19.09 -4.55
CA GLY A 15 16.89 -17.80 -4.06
C GLY A 15 15.39 -17.93 -3.81
N THR A 16 14.96 -17.67 -2.58
CA THR A 16 13.57 -17.31 -2.32
C THR A 16 13.29 -16.08 -3.16
N SER A 17 12.64 -16.25 -4.30
CA SER A 17 12.09 -15.13 -5.03
C SER A 17 11.16 -14.41 -4.07
N ASN A 18 11.47 -13.16 -3.73
CA ASN A 18 10.51 -12.28 -3.09
C ASN A 18 9.38 -12.06 -4.11
N VAL A 19 8.33 -12.87 -4.01
CA VAL A 19 7.29 -13.02 -5.05
C VAL A 19 6.49 -11.72 -5.26
N TRP A 20 6.53 -10.76 -4.33
CA TRP A 20 5.65 -9.58 -4.33
C TRP A 20 6.35 -8.26 -4.65
N GLY A 21 7.45 -8.33 -5.41
CA GLY A 21 8.32 -7.20 -5.73
C GLY A 21 7.55 -5.89 -5.99
N GLY A 22 7.67 -4.93 -5.07
CA GLY A 22 7.27 -3.52 -5.25
C GLY A 22 5.77 -3.20 -5.39
N VAL A 23 4.88 -4.16 -5.65
CA VAL A 23 3.48 -3.87 -6.02
C VAL A 23 2.53 -3.91 -4.82
N VAL A 24 2.85 -4.73 -3.80
CA VAL A 24 2.00 -4.89 -2.61
C VAL A 24 2.43 -3.92 -1.49
N GLY A 25 1.50 -3.06 -1.08
CA GLY A 25 1.59 -2.31 0.16
C GLY A 25 0.73 -2.90 1.28
N ILE A 26 0.96 -2.45 2.50
CA ILE A 26 0.14 -2.80 3.66
C ILE A 26 -0.24 -1.54 4.44
N ASN A 27 -1.49 -1.45 4.88
CA ASN A 27 -1.92 -0.42 5.81
C ASN A 27 -1.50 -0.83 7.23
N TYR A 28 -0.66 -0.01 7.85
CA TYR A 28 -0.22 -0.19 9.23
C TYR A 28 -1.07 0.68 10.16
N GLY A 29 -2.27 0.20 10.46
CA GLY A 29 -3.17 0.81 11.43
C GLY A 29 -2.66 0.64 12.87
N GLN A 30 -2.92 1.65 13.71
CA GLN A 30 -2.46 1.73 15.10
C GLN A 30 -3.59 1.99 16.11
N ILE A 31 -4.86 1.80 15.73
CA ILE A 31 -6.00 1.99 16.63
C ILE A 31 -6.16 0.74 17.51
N ALA A 32 -5.17 0.52 18.36
CA ALA A 32 -5.07 -0.61 19.28
C ALA A 32 -4.10 -0.33 20.43
N ASP A 33 -4.27 -1.03 21.56
CA ASP A 33 -3.42 -0.93 22.75
C ASP A 33 -2.51 -2.15 22.99
N ASN A 34 -2.55 -3.14 22.09
CA ASN A 34 -1.90 -4.43 22.24
C ASN A 34 -0.93 -4.78 21.09
N LEU A 35 -0.61 -3.83 20.21
CA LEU A 35 0.27 -4.05 19.06
C LEU A 35 1.75 -4.21 19.46
N PRO A 36 2.57 -4.89 18.63
CA PRO A 36 4.02 -4.95 18.83
C PRO A 36 4.68 -3.57 18.75
N ALA A 37 5.85 -3.44 19.35
CA ALA A 37 6.70 -2.26 19.15
C ALA A 37 7.08 -2.10 17.65
N PRO A 38 7.18 -0.87 17.12
CA PRO A 38 7.46 -0.62 15.71
C PRO A 38 8.70 -1.35 15.16
N GLU A 39 9.75 -1.55 15.96
CA GLU A 39 10.97 -2.27 15.55
C GLU A 39 10.68 -3.74 15.22
N ARG A 40 9.74 -4.37 15.94
CA ARG A 40 9.31 -5.74 15.63
C ARG A 40 8.46 -5.76 14.35
N VAL A 41 7.70 -4.71 14.10
CA VAL A 41 6.89 -4.57 12.88
C VAL A 41 7.78 -4.46 11.65
N VAL A 42 8.90 -3.73 11.72
CA VAL A 42 9.90 -3.71 10.64
C VAL A 42 10.36 -5.12 10.28
N GLY A 43 10.76 -5.90 11.29
CA GLY A 43 11.21 -7.27 11.11
C GLY A 43 10.12 -8.18 10.51
N LEU A 44 8.86 -7.98 10.93
CA LEU A 44 7.72 -8.70 10.36
C LEU A 44 7.57 -8.40 8.87
N LEU A 45 7.49 -7.12 8.48
CA LEU A 45 7.30 -6.71 7.09
C LEU A 45 8.44 -7.20 6.19
N GLN A 46 9.69 -7.11 6.67
CA GLN A 46 10.84 -7.65 5.97
C GLN A 46 10.76 -9.17 5.81
N SER A 47 10.31 -9.91 6.85
CA SER A 47 10.19 -11.38 6.79
C SER A 47 9.18 -11.87 5.75
N ILE A 48 8.15 -11.08 5.48
CA ILE A 48 7.16 -11.37 4.44
C ILE A 48 7.45 -10.63 3.12
N GLY A 49 8.57 -9.92 3.00
CA GLY A 49 8.95 -9.25 1.76
C GLY A 49 8.08 -8.06 1.34
N ILE A 50 7.28 -7.50 2.26
CA ILE A 50 6.53 -6.26 2.04
C ILE A 50 7.48 -5.07 2.12
N LYS A 51 7.42 -4.20 1.10
CA LYS A 51 8.32 -3.04 0.96
C LYS A 51 7.62 -1.70 0.97
N LYS A 52 6.28 -1.68 1.08
CA LYS A 52 5.46 -0.46 1.11
C LYS A 52 4.53 -0.53 2.30
N ALA A 53 4.52 0.52 3.11
CA ALA A 53 3.62 0.68 4.25
C ALA A 53 2.90 2.02 4.16
N ARG A 54 1.61 2.03 4.50
CA ARG A 54 0.82 3.24 4.67
C ARG A 54 0.47 3.43 6.13
N LEU A 55 0.80 4.60 6.66
CA LEU A 55 0.44 5.05 8.00
C LEU A 55 -0.68 6.09 7.89
N TYR A 56 -1.57 6.12 8.88
CA TYR A 56 -2.70 7.06 8.92
C TYR A 56 -2.38 8.38 9.64
N ASP A 57 -1.19 8.45 10.23
CA ASP A 57 -0.61 9.61 10.88
C ASP A 57 0.89 9.74 10.51
N ALA A 58 1.64 10.49 11.31
CA ALA A 58 3.10 10.59 11.23
C ALA A 58 3.76 10.25 12.59
N ASP A 59 3.41 9.10 13.20
CA ASP A 59 3.94 8.68 14.51
C ASP A 59 5.49 8.69 14.52
N PRO A 60 6.12 9.56 15.34
CA PRO A 60 7.57 9.69 15.40
C PRO A 60 8.27 8.38 15.83
N ARG A 61 7.59 7.52 16.60
CA ARG A 61 8.14 6.23 17.03
C ARG A 61 8.24 5.27 15.84
N VAL A 62 7.21 5.22 15.01
CA VAL A 62 7.20 4.42 13.78
C VAL A 62 8.24 4.94 12.81
N LEU A 63 8.21 6.24 12.51
CA LEU A 63 9.14 6.83 11.54
C LEU A 63 10.61 6.63 11.95
N LYS A 64 10.95 6.73 13.25
CA LYS A 64 12.31 6.41 13.73
C LYS A 64 12.66 4.94 13.61
N ALA A 65 11.77 4.04 14.00
CA ALA A 65 12.03 2.60 13.98
C ALA A 65 12.27 2.06 12.56
N PHE A 66 11.62 2.67 11.56
CA PHE A 66 11.74 2.27 10.16
C PHE A 66 12.93 2.90 9.41
N ALA A 67 13.75 3.71 10.08
CA ALA A 67 14.95 4.27 9.47
C ALA A 67 15.89 3.16 8.96
N ASN A 68 16.36 3.30 7.73
CA ASN A 68 17.23 2.36 7.00
C ASN A 68 16.63 0.97 6.80
N SER A 69 15.31 0.79 6.95
CA SER A 69 14.64 -0.49 6.74
C SER A 69 14.48 -0.88 5.26
N GLY A 70 14.55 0.11 4.36
CA GLY A 70 14.25 -0.05 2.93
C GLY A 70 12.76 -0.12 2.61
N ILE A 71 11.87 0.09 3.59
CA ILE A 71 10.41 0.12 3.40
C ILE A 71 10.00 1.55 3.04
N GLU A 72 9.26 1.69 1.95
CA GLU A 72 8.64 2.93 1.49
C GLU A 72 7.41 3.28 2.33
N PHE A 73 7.24 4.56 2.66
CA PHE A 73 6.12 5.07 3.45
C PHE A 73 5.24 6.06 2.70
N VAL A 74 3.94 5.81 2.80
CA VAL A 74 2.92 6.87 2.76
C VAL A 74 2.62 7.27 4.20
N VAL A 75 2.85 8.54 4.56
CA VAL A 75 2.46 9.08 5.87
C VAL A 75 1.12 9.81 5.77
N GLY A 76 0.30 9.70 6.81
CA GLY A 76 -1.02 10.31 6.86
C GLY A 76 -1.00 11.66 7.54
N LEU A 77 -1.76 12.61 7.00
CA LEU A 77 -2.13 13.85 7.66
C LEU A 77 -3.62 13.76 7.97
N ASP A 78 -3.95 13.59 9.24
CA ASP A 78 -5.32 13.35 9.70
C ASP A 78 -6.30 14.47 9.28
N ASN A 79 -7.57 14.12 9.11
CA ASN A 79 -8.63 15.05 8.70
C ASN A 79 -8.69 16.32 9.58
N SER A 80 -8.38 16.21 10.88
CA SER A 80 -8.34 17.36 11.80
C SER A 80 -7.26 18.40 11.48
N TYR A 81 -6.20 18.02 10.76
CA TYR A 81 -5.13 18.94 10.34
C TYR A 81 -5.42 19.62 9.00
N VAL A 82 -6.31 19.10 8.17
CA VAL A 82 -6.58 19.61 6.82
C VAL A 82 -6.91 21.11 6.83
N GLY A 83 -7.77 21.55 7.75
CA GLY A 83 -8.10 22.97 7.89
C GLY A 83 -6.88 23.84 8.25
N ASN A 84 -5.99 23.35 9.12
CA ASN A 84 -4.76 24.07 9.50
C ASN A 84 -3.77 24.18 8.34
N MET A 85 -3.73 23.20 7.44
CA MET A 85 -2.81 23.21 6.28
C MET A 85 -3.23 24.22 5.20
N THR A 86 -4.38 24.88 5.34
CA THR A 86 -4.73 26.03 4.50
C THR A 86 -3.89 27.28 4.80
N ASP A 87 -3.16 27.29 5.92
CA ASP A 87 -2.12 28.26 6.25
C ASP A 87 -0.75 27.75 5.76
N PRO A 88 -0.09 28.45 4.81
CA PRO A 88 1.20 28.03 4.27
C PRO A 88 2.31 27.86 5.33
N ALA A 89 2.31 28.69 6.38
CA ALA A 89 3.34 28.60 7.43
C ALA A 89 3.19 27.32 8.25
N LYS A 90 1.94 26.95 8.57
CA LYS A 90 1.63 25.68 9.25
C LYS A 90 1.93 24.47 8.38
N ALA A 91 1.70 24.56 7.08
CA ALA A 91 2.06 23.48 6.15
C ALA A 91 3.58 23.25 6.12
N VAL A 92 4.38 24.31 6.07
CA VAL A 92 5.85 24.20 6.15
C VAL A 92 6.28 23.60 7.48
N GLU A 93 5.74 24.08 8.60
CA GLU A 93 6.06 23.55 9.93
C GLU A 93 5.73 22.05 10.03
N TRP A 94 4.54 21.65 9.58
CA TRP A 94 4.13 20.25 9.60
C TRP A 94 5.05 19.36 8.76
N VAL A 95 5.42 19.79 7.54
CA VAL A 95 6.33 19.01 6.68
C VAL A 95 7.73 18.91 7.30
N LYS A 96 8.24 19.96 7.92
CA LYS A 96 9.55 19.91 8.61
C LYS A 96 9.54 18.90 9.75
N GLU A 97 8.54 18.97 10.61
CA GLU A 97 8.46 18.16 11.83
C GLU A 97 8.15 16.68 11.54
N ASN A 98 7.27 16.42 10.57
CA ASN A 98 6.70 15.09 10.36
C ASN A 98 7.30 14.34 9.17
N VAL A 99 8.04 15.04 8.30
CA VAL A 99 8.64 14.47 7.09
C VAL A 99 10.13 14.74 7.03
N GLU A 100 10.55 16.00 6.89
CA GLU A 100 11.98 16.37 6.71
C GLU A 100 12.87 15.83 7.83
N ALA A 101 12.40 15.91 9.09
CA ALA A 101 13.11 15.44 10.28
C ALA A 101 13.50 13.95 10.26
N TYR A 102 12.88 13.12 9.40
CA TYR A 102 13.16 11.69 9.29
C TYR A 102 13.96 11.33 8.04
N LEU A 103 14.20 12.28 7.13
CA LEU A 103 14.94 12.06 5.90
C LEU A 103 16.46 12.22 6.11
N PRO A 104 17.30 11.49 5.33
CA PRO A 104 16.94 10.42 4.39
C PRO A 104 16.79 9.05 5.07
N GLY A 105 16.81 8.99 6.42
CA GLY A 105 16.80 7.74 7.17
C GLY A 105 15.56 6.89 6.87
N THR A 106 14.39 7.49 6.86
CA THR A 106 13.12 6.82 6.57
C THR A 106 12.67 7.16 5.17
N ASN A 107 12.32 6.14 4.37
CA ASN A 107 11.98 6.32 2.96
C ASN A 107 10.52 6.79 2.78
N ILE A 108 10.22 8.03 3.14
CA ILE A 108 8.89 8.63 2.95
C ILE A 108 8.76 9.06 1.49
N THR A 109 7.80 8.48 0.78
CA THR A 109 7.57 8.72 -0.67
C THR A 109 6.28 9.47 -0.94
N SER A 110 5.36 9.56 0.04
CA SER A 110 4.11 10.29 -0.13
C SER A 110 3.52 10.80 1.19
N ILE A 111 2.78 11.91 1.11
CA ILE A 111 1.92 12.44 2.16
C ILE A 111 0.47 12.30 1.71
N ALA A 112 -0.34 11.56 2.47
CA ALA A 112 -1.78 11.45 2.30
C ALA A 112 -2.51 12.50 3.14
N VAL A 113 -2.97 13.57 2.48
CA VAL A 113 -3.70 14.68 3.10
C VAL A 113 -5.16 14.29 3.25
N GLY A 114 -5.56 13.98 4.48
CA GLY A 114 -6.88 13.48 4.81
C GLY A 114 -7.15 12.05 4.31
N ASN A 115 -8.26 11.49 4.79
CA ASN A 115 -8.78 10.18 4.40
C ASN A 115 -10.30 10.25 4.28
N GLU A 116 -10.82 9.90 3.11
CA GLU A 116 -12.24 9.85 2.77
C GLU A 116 -13.02 11.16 3.01
N VAL A 117 -12.36 12.31 2.88
CA VAL A 117 -12.92 13.64 3.19
C VAL A 117 -14.29 13.93 2.52
N TYR A 118 -14.54 13.37 1.35
CA TYR A 118 -15.76 13.61 0.56
C TYR A 118 -16.93 12.65 0.87
N THR A 119 -16.86 11.81 1.91
CA THR A 119 -17.97 10.90 2.29
C THR A 119 -18.91 11.47 3.35
N GLY A 120 -18.47 12.48 4.10
CA GLY A 120 -19.26 13.12 5.16
C GLY A 120 -20.11 14.30 4.68
N ASN A 121 -20.57 15.12 5.63
CA ASN A 121 -21.34 16.35 5.37
C ASN A 121 -20.57 17.63 5.75
N ASP A 122 -19.30 17.52 6.13
CA ASP A 122 -18.47 18.66 6.52
C ASP A 122 -17.96 19.41 5.28
N THR A 123 -18.77 20.34 4.77
CA THR A 123 -18.44 21.12 3.57
C THR A 123 -17.22 22.02 3.75
N ALA A 124 -16.89 22.42 4.98
CA ALA A 124 -15.68 23.20 5.26
C ALA A 124 -14.44 22.31 5.09
N LEU A 125 -14.46 21.09 5.63
CA LEU A 125 -13.38 20.12 5.43
C LEU A 125 -13.19 19.79 3.94
N MET A 126 -14.30 19.57 3.20
CA MET A 126 -14.24 19.33 1.75
C MET A 126 -13.62 20.50 0.99
N ALA A 127 -14.03 21.74 1.30
CA ALA A 127 -13.50 22.94 0.67
C ALA A 127 -12.02 23.19 0.99
N ASN A 128 -11.55 22.74 2.16
CA ASN A 128 -10.17 22.93 2.61
C ASN A 128 -9.18 21.91 2.02
N LEU A 129 -9.64 20.77 1.49
CA LEU A 129 -8.77 19.68 1.07
C LEU A 129 -7.75 20.10 -0.01
N VAL A 130 -8.23 20.65 -1.13
CA VAL A 130 -7.33 21.02 -2.24
C VAL A 130 -6.39 22.18 -1.85
N PRO A 131 -6.84 23.25 -1.19
CA PRO A 131 -5.93 24.28 -0.66
C PRO A 131 -4.86 23.72 0.30
N ALA A 132 -5.23 22.79 1.17
CA ALA A 132 -4.29 22.10 2.05
C ALA A 132 -3.24 21.30 1.26
N MET A 133 -3.67 20.50 0.27
CA MET A 133 -2.76 19.75 -0.60
C MET A 133 -1.80 20.67 -1.36
N GLN A 134 -2.30 21.81 -1.86
CA GLN A 134 -1.48 22.82 -2.56
C GLN A 134 -0.41 23.41 -1.63
N ASN A 135 -0.76 23.76 -0.40
CA ASN A 135 0.20 24.29 0.56
C ASN A 135 1.20 23.25 1.05
N VAL A 136 0.79 22.00 1.27
CA VAL A 136 1.72 20.90 1.60
C VAL A 136 2.69 20.65 0.44
N HIS A 137 2.21 20.68 -0.80
CA HIS A 137 3.08 20.58 -1.97
C HIS A 137 4.03 21.78 -2.08
N ALA A 138 3.54 23.01 -1.87
CA ALA A 138 4.39 24.20 -1.86
C ALA A 138 5.45 24.16 -0.76
N ALA A 139 5.13 23.58 0.40
CA ALA A 139 6.09 23.33 1.46
C ALA A 139 7.18 22.37 1.01
N LEU A 140 6.83 21.23 0.38
CA LEU A 140 7.81 20.30 -0.19
C LEU A 140 8.73 20.99 -1.21
N VAL A 141 8.18 21.80 -2.13
CA VAL A 141 8.97 22.60 -3.09
C VAL A 141 9.92 23.55 -2.37
N SER A 142 9.46 24.25 -1.33
CA SER A 142 10.30 25.20 -0.59
C SER A 142 11.46 24.53 0.16
N LEU A 143 11.32 23.24 0.46
CA LEU A 143 12.30 22.42 1.17
C LEU A 143 13.18 21.59 0.21
N GLY A 144 12.97 21.70 -1.11
CA GLY A 144 13.71 20.92 -2.10
C GLY A 144 13.37 19.43 -2.08
N LEU A 145 12.17 19.08 -1.64
CA LEU A 145 11.66 17.71 -1.53
C LEU A 145 10.68 17.35 -2.66
N GLU A 146 10.42 18.28 -3.58
CA GLU A 146 9.58 18.03 -4.75
C GLU A 146 10.19 16.93 -5.66
N GLY A 147 9.32 16.12 -6.26
CA GLY A 147 9.73 14.98 -7.09
C GLY A 147 10.22 13.75 -6.33
N ALA A 148 10.64 13.89 -5.06
CA ALA A 148 10.92 12.77 -4.17
C ALA A 148 9.67 12.34 -3.37
N ILE A 149 8.83 13.30 -2.98
CA ILE A 149 7.64 13.07 -2.15
C ILE A 149 6.39 13.57 -2.87
N ASN A 150 5.42 12.69 -3.06
CA ASN A 150 4.13 13.03 -3.65
C ASN A 150 3.14 13.53 -2.59
N VAL A 151 2.23 14.40 -3.00
CA VAL A 151 1.04 14.76 -2.21
C VAL A 151 -0.18 14.15 -2.87
N LEU A 152 -0.97 13.42 -2.07
CA LEU A 152 -2.16 12.71 -2.53
C LEU A 152 -3.21 12.67 -1.43
N THR A 153 -4.38 12.11 -1.72
CA THR A 153 -5.47 11.91 -0.75
C THR A 153 -6.22 10.63 -1.12
N ALA A 154 -6.79 9.95 -0.11
CA ALA A 154 -7.52 8.70 -0.29
C ALA A 154 -9.03 8.93 -0.23
N HIS A 155 -9.76 8.28 -1.13
CA HIS A 155 -11.22 8.40 -1.23
C HIS A 155 -11.92 7.07 -1.00
N SER A 156 -13.07 7.08 -0.35
CA SER A 156 -13.97 5.92 -0.40
C SER A 156 -14.73 5.88 -1.72
N SER A 157 -15.13 4.69 -2.16
CA SER A 157 -16.01 4.51 -3.33
C SER A 157 -17.36 5.21 -3.19
N GLY A 158 -17.72 5.68 -1.98
CA GLY A 158 -18.91 6.49 -1.71
C GLY A 158 -18.95 7.84 -2.42
N ILE A 159 -17.85 8.27 -3.07
CA ILE A 159 -17.85 9.46 -3.93
C ILE A 159 -18.47 9.21 -5.32
N LEU A 160 -18.68 7.94 -5.70
CA LEU A 160 -19.32 7.56 -6.95
C LEU A 160 -20.85 7.67 -6.82
N GLY A 161 -21.50 8.24 -7.83
CA GLY A 161 -22.95 8.23 -7.99
C GLY A 161 -23.43 7.05 -8.83
N SER A 162 -22.58 6.59 -9.76
CA SER A 162 -22.80 5.40 -10.58
C SER A 162 -21.49 4.61 -10.63
N SER A 163 -21.58 3.28 -10.51
CA SER A 163 -20.45 2.36 -10.59
C SER A 163 -20.76 1.05 -11.33
N TYR A 164 -22.01 0.86 -11.78
CA TYR A 164 -22.44 -0.31 -12.54
C TYR A 164 -23.29 0.08 -13.77
N PRO A 165 -22.96 -0.42 -14.98
CA PRO A 165 -21.74 -1.17 -15.28
C PRO A 165 -20.48 -0.28 -15.13
N PRO A 166 -19.27 -0.84 -14.94
CA PRO A 166 -18.03 -0.05 -14.75
C PRO A 166 -17.84 1.08 -15.76
N SER A 167 -18.18 0.87 -17.04
CA SER A 167 -18.07 1.87 -18.09
C SER A 167 -18.93 3.11 -17.85
N ALA A 168 -20.00 2.99 -17.06
CA ALA A 168 -20.91 4.07 -16.66
C ALA A 168 -20.51 4.72 -15.32
N GLY A 169 -19.30 4.43 -14.83
CA GLY A 169 -18.73 5.04 -13.63
C GLY A 169 -18.79 6.56 -13.70
N ALA A 170 -19.35 7.19 -12.67
CA ALA A 170 -19.48 8.63 -12.57
C ALA A 170 -19.45 9.08 -11.10
N PHE A 171 -18.77 10.19 -10.83
CA PHE A 171 -18.82 10.82 -9.51
C PHE A 171 -20.21 11.40 -9.22
N LYS A 172 -20.55 11.50 -7.93
CA LYS A 172 -21.75 12.22 -7.49
C LYS A 172 -21.73 13.67 -8.02
N PRO A 173 -22.81 14.14 -8.68
CA PRO A 173 -22.83 15.48 -9.29
C PRO A 173 -22.44 16.60 -8.32
N GLU A 174 -22.92 16.53 -7.08
CA GLU A 174 -22.65 17.50 -6.02
C GLU A 174 -21.18 17.55 -5.58
N LEU A 175 -20.41 16.47 -5.78
CA LEU A 175 -18.99 16.43 -5.44
C LEU A 175 -18.09 16.94 -6.56
N THR A 176 -18.61 17.10 -7.79
CA THR A 176 -17.80 17.49 -8.96
C THR A 176 -17.12 18.86 -8.80
N VAL A 177 -17.71 19.76 -8.02
CA VAL A 177 -17.13 21.07 -7.69
C VAL A 177 -15.84 20.96 -6.87
N PHE A 178 -15.71 19.92 -6.04
CA PHE A 178 -14.51 19.64 -5.26
C PHE A 178 -13.54 18.72 -6.00
N LEU A 179 -14.06 17.76 -6.76
CA LEU A 179 -13.25 16.78 -7.47
C LEU A 179 -12.51 17.37 -8.67
N ARG A 180 -13.07 18.31 -9.43
CA ARG A 180 -12.36 18.92 -10.57
C ARG A 180 -11.05 19.61 -10.16
N PRO A 181 -11.02 20.52 -9.17
CA PRO A 181 -9.77 21.10 -8.68
C PRO A 181 -8.78 20.05 -8.15
N LEU A 182 -9.28 18.98 -7.54
CA LEU A 182 -8.44 17.88 -7.07
C LEU A 182 -7.78 17.12 -8.23
N LEU A 183 -8.55 16.79 -9.27
CA LEU A 183 -8.04 16.12 -10.46
C LEU A 183 -7.04 17.01 -11.23
N ASP A 184 -7.27 18.32 -11.26
CA ASP A 184 -6.28 19.29 -11.77
C ASP A 184 -4.98 19.25 -10.96
N PHE A 185 -5.06 19.18 -9.64
CA PHE A 185 -3.89 19.06 -8.77
C PHE A 185 -3.09 17.77 -9.06
N HIS A 186 -3.76 16.61 -9.11
CA HIS A 186 -3.11 15.34 -9.44
C HIS A 186 -2.46 15.38 -10.84
N LYS A 187 -3.14 15.99 -11.82
CA LYS A 187 -2.61 16.13 -13.18
C LYS A 187 -1.36 17.02 -13.23
N GLN A 188 -1.35 18.11 -12.45
CA GLN A 188 -0.23 19.06 -12.41
C GLN A 188 0.99 18.49 -11.68
N THR A 189 0.76 17.72 -10.61
CA THR A 189 1.83 17.16 -9.77
C THR A 189 2.28 15.77 -10.20
N GLY A 190 1.51 15.08 -11.04
CA GLY A 190 1.77 13.71 -11.46
C GLY A 190 1.45 12.65 -10.41
N SER A 191 0.79 13.01 -9.31
CA SER A 191 0.43 12.06 -8.25
C SER A 191 -0.81 11.23 -8.62
N PRO A 192 -0.91 9.99 -8.13
CA PRO A 192 -2.05 9.11 -8.42
C PRO A 192 -3.30 9.53 -7.65
N PHE A 193 -4.47 9.17 -8.19
CA PHE A 193 -5.74 9.23 -7.48
C PHE A 193 -5.91 7.95 -6.63
N LEU A 194 -6.06 8.08 -5.32
CA LEU A 194 -6.20 6.90 -4.44
C LEU A 194 -7.65 6.58 -4.12
N ILE A 195 -8.01 5.30 -4.21
CA ILE A 195 -9.33 4.79 -3.84
C ILE A 195 -9.23 3.65 -2.81
N ASN A 196 -10.04 3.74 -1.76
CA ASN A 196 -10.36 2.66 -0.84
C ASN A 196 -11.46 1.80 -1.51
N ALA A 197 -11.11 0.60 -1.94
CA ALA A 197 -11.95 -0.27 -2.75
C ALA A 197 -12.19 -1.61 -2.05
N TYR A 198 -13.41 -1.85 -1.60
CA TYR A 198 -13.79 -3.03 -0.82
C TYR A 198 -14.94 -3.79 -1.49
N PRO A 199 -14.66 -4.89 -2.21
CA PRO A 199 -15.67 -5.83 -2.66
C PRO A 199 -16.55 -6.39 -1.52
N TYR A 200 -15.99 -6.48 -0.31
CA TYR A 200 -16.70 -6.91 0.90
C TYR A 200 -17.98 -6.10 1.14
N PHE A 201 -17.92 -4.76 1.12
CA PHE A 201 -19.09 -3.94 1.42
C PHE A 201 -20.21 -4.09 0.38
N ALA A 202 -19.85 -4.30 -0.90
CA ALA A 202 -20.84 -4.59 -1.93
C ALA A 202 -21.51 -5.93 -1.65
N TYR A 203 -20.74 -6.99 -1.38
CA TYR A 203 -21.30 -8.31 -1.04
C TYR A 203 -22.16 -8.29 0.23
N LYS A 204 -21.70 -7.63 1.29
CA LYS A 204 -22.48 -7.47 2.53
C LYS A 204 -23.83 -6.81 2.27
N ALA A 205 -23.89 -5.82 1.38
CA ALA A 205 -25.12 -5.09 1.08
C ALA A 205 -26.12 -5.89 0.22
N ASP A 206 -25.64 -6.80 -0.63
CA ASP A 206 -26.47 -7.57 -1.55
C ASP A 206 -25.92 -9.00 -1.80
N PRO A 207 -25.91 -9.87 -0.77
CA PRO A 207 -25.30 -11.19 -0.84
C PRO A 207 -26.10 -12.18 -1.72
N ASP A 208 -27.37 -11.88 -1.99
CA ASP A 208 -28.25 -12.73 -2.80
C ASP A 208 -28.00 -12.55 -4.30
N ASN A 209 -27.60 -11.34 -4.74
CA ASN A 209 -27.38 -11.05 -6.16
C ASN A 209 -25.90 -10.92 -6.55
N ILE A 210 -25.00 -10.66 -5.59
CA ILE A 210 -23.55 -10.59 -5.86
C ILE A 210 -22.92 -11.95 -5.59
N PRO A 211 -22.42 -12.68 -6.62
CA PRO A 211 -21.83 -13.98 -6.42
C PRO A 211 -20.57 -13.90 -5.54
N LEU A 212 -20.49 -14.76 -4.52
CA LEU A 212 -19.35 -14.80 -3.61
C LEU A 212 -18.03 -15.07 -4.38
N ASP A 213 -18.07 -15.95 -5.39
CA ASP A 213 -16.89 -16.25 -6.20
C ASP A 213 -16.34 -15.01 -6.95
N TYR A 214 -17.21 -14.09 -7.35
CA TYR A 214 -16.84 -12.86 -8.06
C TYR A 214 -16.12 -11.85 -7.16
N VAL A 215 -16.51 -11.77 -5.89
CA VAL A 215 -15.89 -10.86 -4.91
C VAL A 215 -14.67 -11.48 -4.21
N LEU A 216 -14.52 -12.81 -4.25
CA LEU A 216 -13.37 -13.52 -3.69
C LEU A 216 -12.31 -13.91 -4.73
N PHE A 217 -12.40 -13.44 -5.97
CA PHE A 217 -11.49 -13.80 -7.08
C PHE A 217 -11.43 -15.31 -7.39
N GLN A 218 -12.50 -16.05 -7.08
CA GLN A 218 -12.61 -17.46 -7.41
C GLN A 218 -13.03 -17.65 -8.88
N PRO A 219 -12.81 -18.83 -9.49
CA PRO A 219 -13.26 -19.10 -10.84
C PRO A 219 -14.76 -18.83 -11.01
N ASN A 220 -15.12 -17.97 -11.96
CA ASN A 220 -16.49 -17.62 -12.30
C ASN A 220 -16.57 -17.17 -13.77
N GLU A 221 -17.78 -17.07 -14.32
CA GLU A 221 -18.00 -16.66 -15.71
C GLU A 221 -17.62 -15.19 -15.96
N GLY A 222 -17.51 -14.37 -14.91
CA GLY A 222 -17.33 -12.93 -15.00
C GLY A 222 -18.57 -12.20 -15.48
N GLN A 223 -18.55 -10.88 -15.35
CA GLN A 223 -19.60 -9.97 -15.80
C GLN A 223 -19.11 -9.23 -17.04
N VAL A 224 -19.91 -9.23 -18.11
CA VAL A 224 -19.62 -8.44 -19.31
C VAL A 224 -20.27 -7.08 -19.15
N ASP A 225 -19.43 -6.05 -19.19
CA ASP A 225 -19.87 -4.67 -19.18
C ASP A 225 -20.51 -4.32 -20.53
N GLY A 226 -21.80 -3.93 -20.51
CA GLY A 226 -22.57 -3.69 -21.73
C GLY A 226 -22.17 -2.43 -22.51
N GLY A 227 -21.43 -1.48 -21.91
CA GLY A 227 -21.01 -0.26 -22.59
C GLY A 227 -19.64 -0.39 -23.25
N SER A 228 -18.72 -1.11 -22.62
CA SER A 228 -17.33 -1.29 -23.07
C SER A 228 -17.04 -2.66 -23.68
N ASN A 229 -17.92 -3.65 -23.48
CA ASN A 229 -17.71 -5.07 -23.78
C ASN A 229 -16.52 -5.71 -23.04
N LEU A 230 -15.99 -5.05 -22.01
CA LEU A 230 -14.94 -5.62 -21.16
C LEU A 230 -15.56 -6.67 -20.23
N ARG A 231 -14.84 -7.78 -20.03
CA ARG A 231 -15.22 -8.82 -19.08
C ARG A 231 -14.45 -8.65 -17.78
N TYR A 232 -15.19 -8.53 -16.69
CA TYR A 232 -14.65 -8.46 -15.33
C TYR A 232 -14.86 -9.81 -14.64
N THR A 233 -13.78 -10.50 -14.32
CA THR A 233 -13.83 -11.78 -13.57
C THR A 233 -13.73 -11.58 -12.06
N ASN A 234 -13.49 -10.36 -11.59
CA ASN A 234 -13.51 -10.01 -10.18
C ASN A 234 -14.03 -8.58 -9.96
N MET A 235 -14.63 -8.35 -8.80
CA MET A 235 -15.23 -7.05 -8.47
C MET A 235 -14.21 -5.93 -8.24
N LEU A 236 -13.01 -6.23 -7.75
CA LEU A 236 -12.00 -5.20 -7.51
C LEU A 236 -11.60 -4.49 -8.82
N HIS A 237 -11.37 -5.26 -9.90
CA HIS A 237 -11.14 -4.69 -11.24
C HIS A 237 -12.32 -3.83 -11.70
N ALA A 238 -13.56 -4.27 -11.48
CA ALA A 238 -14.75 -3.52 -11.84
C ALA A 238 -14.87 -2.21 -11.04
N GLN A 239 -14.55 -2.23 -9.75
CA GLN A 239 -14.53 -1.02 -8.91
C GLN A 239 -13.47 -0.03 -9.38
N ILE A 240 -12.26 -0.47 -9.66
CA ILE A 240 -11.17 0.39 -10.16
C ILE A 240 -11.54 0.99 -11.53
N ASP A 241 -12.07 0.20 -12.45
CA ASP A 241 -12.45 0.70 -13.78
C ASP A 241 -13.67 1.63 -13.74
N SER A 242 -14.56 1.47 -12.74
CA SER A 242 -15.61 2.47 -12.51
C SER A 242 -15.05 3.83 -12.07
N VAL A 243 -13.94 3.85 -11.31
CA VAL A 243 -13.23 5.09 -10.96
C VAL A 243 -12.54 5.68 -12.18
N TYR A 244 -11.87 4.86 -13.00
CA TYR A 244 -11.29 5.33 -14.27
C TYR A 244 -12.35 5.96 -15.18
N SER A 245 -13.51 5.33 -15.34
CA SER A 245 -14.63 5.90 -16.09
C SER A 245 -15.11 7.23 -15.50
N ALA A 246 -15.25 7.33 -14.17
CA ALA A 246 -15.68 8.56 -13.51
C ALA A 246 -14.69 9.72 -13.72
N ILE A 247 -13.39 9.44 -13.64
CA ILE A 247 -12.30 10.38 -13.91
C ILE A 247 -12.31 10.79 -15.39
N SER A 248 -12.48 9.82 -16.30
CA SER A 248 -12.57 10.03 -17.75
C SER A 248 -13.75 10.93 -18.12
N ALA A 249 -14.91 10.73 -17.49
CA ALA A 249 -16.12 11.54 -17.70
C ALA A 249 -15.93 13.02 -17.32
N LEU A 250 -14.95 13.34 -16.47
CA LEU A 250 -14.57 14.72 -16.15
C LEU A 250 -13.45 15.29 -17.04
N GLY A 251 -12.85 14.47 -17.91
CA GLY A 251 -11.81 14.87 -18.88
C GLY A 251 -10.37 14.51 -18.49
N TYR A 252 -10.16 13.55 -17.58
CA TYR A 252 -8.85 13.25 -16.99
C TYR A 252 -8.37 11.80 -17.26
N GLU A 253 -8.55 11.31 -18.48
CA GLU A 253 -8.42 9.88 -18.88
C GLU A 253 -7.05 9.21 -18.60
N ASN A 254 -6.02 10.02 -18.38
CA ASN A 254 -4.62 9.60 -18.17
C ASN A 254 -4.17 9.62 -16.70
N LEU A 255 -5.04 10.03 -15.76
CA LEU A 255 -4.66 9.99 -14.34
C LEU A 255 -4.54 8.54 -13.85
N PRO A 256 -3.40 8.15 -13.23
CA PRO A 256 -3.27 6.86 -12.58
C PRO A 256 -4.23 6.72 -11.40
N VAL A 257 -4.78 5.52 -11.21
CA VAL A 257 -5.56 5.15 -10.03
C VAL A 257 -4.79 4.07 -9.29
N GLN A 258 -4.71 4.19 -7.97
CA GLN A 258 -4.12 3.18 -7.09
C GLN A 258 -5.08 2.87 -5.94
N VAL A 259 -4.99 1.66 -5.40
CA VAL A 259 -5.85 1.24 -4.28
C VAL A 259 -5.15 1.53 -2.96
N SER A 260 -5.63 2.53 -2.22
CA SER A 260 -5.10 2.88 -0.89
C SER A 260 -5.52 1.91 0.20
N GLU A 261 -6.65 1.23 0.02
CA GLU A 261 -7.13 0.22 0.95
C GLU A 261 -8.00 -0.80 0.25
N THR A 262 -7.76 -2.06 0.56
CA THR A 262 -8.67 -3.15 0.23
C THR A 262 -8.42 -4.33 1.15
N GLY A 263 -9.46 -5.03 1.57
CA GLY A 263 -9.35 -6.12 2.53
C GLY A 263 -10.68 -6.80 2.76
N TRP A 264 -10.68 -7.79 3.65
CA TRP A 264 -11.88 -8.53 4.02
C TRP A 264 -11.80 -8.96 5.49
N PRO A 265 -12.84 -8.67 6.30
CA PRO A 265 -12.82 -8.96 7.74
C PRO A 265 -13.01 -10.45 8.02
N SER A 266 -12.25 -10.99 8.96
CA SER A 266 -12.32 -12.42 9.35
C SER A 266 -13.46 -12.75 10.30
N GLN A 267 -14.13 -11.74 10.84
CA GLN A 267 -15.25 -11.88 11.77
C GLN A 267 -16.08 -10.60 11.76
N GLY A 268 -17.41 -10.71 11.78
CA GLY A 268 -18.32 -9.57 11.92
C GLY A 268 -19.51 -9.88 12.83
N ASP A 269 -20.40 -8.91 12.97
CA ASP A 269 -21.70 -9.06 13.64
C ASP A 269 -22.64 -9.97 12.81
N PRO A 270 -23.76 -10.46 13.37
CA PRO A 270 -24.66 -11.39 12.67
C PRO A 270 -25.23 -10.88 11.34
N ASP A 271 -25.34 -9.56 11.16
CA ASP A 271 -25.79 -8.87 9.95
C ASP A 271 -24.65 -8.51 8.99
N GLU A 272 -23.40 -8.84 9.34
CA GLU A 272 -22.22 -8.64 8.50
C GLU A 272 -21.95 -9.86 7.60
N VAL A 273 -22.89 -10.11 6.70
CA VAL A 273 -22.84 -11.28 5.81
C VAL A 273 -21.52 -11.30 5.03
N GLY A 274 -20.85 -12.45 5.08
CA GLY A 274 -19.57 -12.68 4.43
C GLY A 274 -18.34 -12.43 5.29
N ALA A 275 -18.44 -11.77 6.44
CA ALA A 275 -17.33 -11.54 7.37
C ALA A 275 -16.93 -12.83 8.13
N THR A 276 -16.22 -13.71 7.44
CA THR A 276 -15.81 -15.02 7.96
C THR A 276 -14.33 -15.24 7.77
N PHE A 277 -13.75 -16.09 8.64
CA PHE A 277 -12.35 -16.51 8.55
C PHE A 277 -12.01 -17.08 7.17
N GLU A 278 -12.90 -17.91 6.62
CA GLU A 278 -12.73 -18.53 5.31
C GLU A 278 -12.64 -17.48 4.20
N ASN A 279 -13.62 -16.56 4.15
CA ASN A 279 -13.67 -15.54 3.12
C ASN A 279 -12.51 -14.56 3.22
N ALA A 280 -12.09 -14.16 4.42
CA ALA A 280 -10.93 -13.30 4.61
C ALA A 280 -9.63 -13.96 4.10
N ARG A 281 -9.45 -15.25 4.39
CA ARG A 281 -8.31 -16.02 3.87
C ARG A 281 -8.32 -16.10 2.35
N LEU A 282 -9.49 -16.39 1.76
CA LEU A 282 -9.63 -16.48 0.31
C LEU A 282 -9.40 -15.12 -0.37
N TYR A 283 -10.05 -14.06 0.11
CA TYR A 283 -9.92 -12.72 -0.44
C TYR A 283 -8.47 -12.22 -0.42
N ASN A 284 -7.85 -12.17 0.77
CA ASN A 284 -6.50 -11.62 0.91
C ASN A 284 -5.46 -12.52 0.24
N GLY A 285 -5.63 -13.85 0.28
CA GLY A 285 -4.73 -14.78 -0.42
C GLY A 285 -4.81 -14.65 -1.94
N ASN A 286 -6.01 -14.49 -2.49
CA ASN A 286 -6.19 -14.27 -3.93
C ASN A 286 -5.76 -12.87 -4.37
N LEU A 287 -5.99 -11.85 -3.54
CA LEU A 287 -5.53 -10.49 -3.78
C LEU A 287 -4.00 -10.45 -3.91
N LEU A 288 -3.27 -11.08 -2.98
CA LEU A 288 -1.81 -11.14 -3.04
C LEU A 288 -1.32 -11.86 -4.31
N ARG A 289 -2.02 -12.93 -4.74
CA ARG A 289 -1.74 -13.60 -6.01
C ARG A 289 -2.02 -12.71 -7.22
N LEU A 290 -3.11 -11.94 -7.19
CA LEU A 290 -3.47 -11.00 -8.25
C LEU A 290 -2.40 -9.92 -8.40
N LEU A 291 -2.00 -9.28 -7.29
CA LEU A 291 -0.97 -8.23 -7.29
C LEU A 291 0.40 -8.75 -7.77
N ALA A 292 0.74 -10.00 -7.41
CA ALA A 292 1.97 -10.64 -7.88
C ALA A 292 2.01 -10.90 -9.40
N GLN A 293 0.86 -10.91 -10.08
CA GLN A 293 0.82 -11.03 -11.55
C GLN A 293 1.30 -9.74 -12.24
N ASN A 294 1.32 -8.61 -11.52
CA ASN A 294 1.71 -7.29 -12.04
C ASN A 294 0.95 -6.94 -13.34
N GLN A 295 -0.35 -7.24 -13.36
CA GLN A 295 -1.28 -6.93 -14.44
C GLN A 295 -2.26 -5.87 -13.98
N GLY A 296 -2.66 -5.01 -14.91
CA GLY A 296 -3.70 -4.03 -14.66
C GLY A 296 -5.12 -4.61 -14.76
N THR A 297 -6.09 -3.71 -14.79
CA THR A 297 -7.50 -4.02 -14.97
C THR A 297 -7.85 -4.24 -16.46
N PRO A 298 -9.04 -4.76 -16.78
CA PRO A 298 -9.50 -4.87 -18.17
C PRO A 298 -9.44 -3.56 -18.97
N MET A 299 -9.77 -2.40 -18.36
CA MET A 299 -9.70 -1.10 -19.03
C MET A 299 -8.27 -0.55 -19.14
N LYS A 300 -7.39 -0.88 -18.17
CA LYS A 300 -6.00 -0.39 -18.11
C LYS A 300 -5.00 -1.54 -17.95
N PRO A 301 -4.93 -2.48 -18.91
CA PRO A 301 -4.15 -3.72 -18.74
C PRO A 301 -2.63 -3.51 -18.64
N SER A 302 -2.13 -2.38 -19.14
CA SER A 302 -0.70 -2.02 -19.11
C SER A 302 -0.28 -1.17 -17.90
N VAL A 303 -1.21 -0.83 -17.01
CA VAL A 303 -0.94 -0.07 -15.78
C VAL A 303 -0.83 -1.04 -14.62
N SER A 304 0.28 -1.00 -13.87
CA SER A 304 0.45 -1.82 -12.65
C SER A 304 -0.72 -1.59 -11.69
N LEU A 305 -1.27 -2.67 -11.17
CA LEU A 305 -2.23 -2.60 -10.07
C LEU A 305 -1.47 -2.53 -8.75
N ASP A 306 -1.20 -1.31 -8.26
CA ASP A 306 -0.66 -1.10 -6.92
C ASP A 306 -1.81 -1.04 -5.90
N ALA A 307 -1.69 -1.81 -4.81
CA ALA A 307 -2.69 -1.82 -3.75
C ALA A 307 -2.06 -1.96 -2.36
N TYR A 308 -2.66 -1.29 -1.38
CA TYR A 308 -2.36 -1.47 0.03
C TYR A 308 -3.43 -2.34 0.68
N VAL A 309 -3.00 -3.49 1.20
CA VAL A 309 -3.90 -4.42 1.89
C VAL A 309 -4.30 -3.81 3.24
N PHE A 310 -5.60 -3.81 3.55
CA PHE A 310 -6.15 -3.37 4.82
C PHE A 310 -6.53 -4.59 5.67
N ALA A 311 -5.85 -4.87 6.79
CA ALA A 311 -4.71 -4.15 7.37
C ALA A 311 -3.67 -5.12 7.95
N LEU A 312 -2.53 -4.59 8.43
CA LEU A 312 -1.47 -5.42 8.99
C LEU A 312 -1.93 -6.19 10.23
N PHE A 313 -2.61 -5.53 11.16
CA PHE A 313 -3.05 -6.12 12.42
C PHE A 313 -4.56 -5.98 12.64
N ASN A 314 -5.12 -6.86 13.48
CA ASN A 314 -6.41 -6.60 14.10
C ASN A 314 -6.28 -5.42 15.09
N GLU A 315 -7.15 -4.43 14.94
CA GLU A 315 -7.10 -3.17 15.70
C GLU A 315 -8.25 -3.13 16.72
N ASN A 316 -7.96 -3.54 17.97
CA ASN A 316 -8.98 -3.82 18.99
C ASN A 316 -9.72 -2.58 19.51
N LEU A 317 -9.21 -1.36 19.27
CA LEU A 317 -9.86 -0.12 19.70
C LEU A 317 -10.71 0.54 18.60
N LYS A 318 -10.79 -0.05 17.41
CA LYS A 318 -11.70 0.46 16.36
C LYS A 318 -13.15 0.35 16.81
N THR A 319 -13.85 1.48 16.72
CA THR A 319 -15.28 1.60 17.05
C THR A 319 -16.16 1.11 15.90
N GLY A 320 -17.45 0.86 16.18
CA GLY A 320 -18.41 0.43 15.16
C GLY A 320 -18.59 -1.09 15.14
N GLU A 321 -18.90 -1.62 13.95
CA GLU A 321 -19.20 -3.04 13.70
C GLU A 321 -18.03 -3.96 14.08
N THR A 322 -18.32 -5.23 14.35
CA THR A 322 -17.29 -6.22 14.73
C THR A 322 -16.26 -6.47 13.64
N SER A 323 -16.62 -6.34 12.37
CA SER A 323 -15.69 -6.38 11.25
C SER A 323 -14.52 -5.43 11.38
N GLU A 324 -14.73 -4.21 11.89
CA GLU A 324 -13.71 -3.18 12.00
C GLU A 324 -12.50 -3.61 12.84
N ARG A 325 -12.70 -4.53 13.80
CA ARG A 325 -11.65 -5.05 14.68
C ARG A 325 -10.94 -6.29 14.13
N ASN A 326 -11.32 -6.75 12.93
CA ASN A 326 -10.98 -8.08 12.40
C ASN A 326 -10.49 -8.07 10.94
N TYR A 327 -9.88 -6.97 10.47
CA TYR A 327 -9.28 -6.87 9.12
C TYR A 327 -7.81 -7.34 9.04
N GLY A 328 -7.17 -7.62 10.17
CA GLY A 328 -5.75 -7.91 10.25
C GLY A 328 -5.33 -9.16 9.50
N LEU A 329 -4.21 -9.08 8.77
CA LEU A 329 -3.49 -10.25 8.28
C LEU A 329 -2.78 -10.98 9.44
N PHE A 330 -2.42 -10.24 10.50
CA PHE A 330 -1.78 -10.74 11.70
C PHE A 330 -2.60 -10.37 12.95
N LYS A 331 -2.47 -11.21 13.97
CA LYS A 331 -2.90 -10.88 15.33
C LYS A 331 -1.87 -9.95 15.98
N PRO A 332 -2.23 -9.28 17.10
CA PRO A 332 -1.31 -8.38 17.80
C PRO A 332 -0.03 -9.06 18.33
N ASP A 333 -0.03 -10.38 18.51
CA ASP A 333 1.18 -11.14 18.88
C ASP A 333 2.12 -11.43 17.68
N GLY A 334 1.71 -11.04 16.47
CA GLY A 334 2.41 -11.26 15.20
C GLY A 334 2.30 -12.68 14.64
N THR A 335 1.39 -13.49 15.16
CA THR A 335 0.97 -14.73 14.48
C THR A 335 0.01 -14.39 13.34
N PRO A 336 0.04 -15.12 12.21
CA PRO A 336 -0.94 -14.92 11.14
C PRO A 336 -2.37 -15.10 11.66
N ALA A 337 -3.28 -14.22 11.23
CA ALA A 337 -4.71 -14.37 11.52
C ALA A 337 -5.27 -15.61 10.82
N TYR A 338 -4.80 -15.90 9.61
CA TYR A 338 -5.09 -17.08 8.79
C TYR A 338 -3.88 -17.39 7.91
N ASP A 339 -3.76 -18.64 7.45
CA ASP A 339 -2.65 -19.05 6.58
C ASP A 339 -2.84 -18.51 5.16
N LEU A 340 -1.97 -17.59 4.77
CA LEU A 340 -1.92 -16.97 3.45
C LEU A 340 -0.79 -17.55 2.58
N GLY A 341 -0.07 -18.56 3.07
CA GLY A 341 1.16 -19.04 2.44
C GLY A 341 2.32 -18.03 2.53
N LEU A 342 2.20 -17.02 3.40
CA LEU A 342 3.28 -16.07 3.70
C LEU A 342 4.16 -16.71 4.77
N HIS A 343 5.40 -17.05 4.43
CA HIS A 343 6.35 -17.59 5.40
C HIS A 343 7.02 -16.46 6.19
N GLY A 344 6.33 -15.94 7.21
CA GLY A 344 6.87 -14.98 8.18
C GLY A 344 6.16 -15.12 9.53
N SER A 345 6.93 -15.18 10.62
CA SER A 345 6.42 -15.27 11.98
C SER A 345 7.30 -14.42 12.88
N LEU A 346 6.73 -13.70 13.86
CA LEU A 346 7.48 -13.04 14.93
C LEU A 346 8.19 -14.02 15.90
N SER A 347 8.32 -15.29 15.54
CA SER A 347 9.02 -16.33 16.30
C SER A 347 10.54 -16.15 16.18
N GLY A 348 11.06 -15.16 16.90
CA GLY A 348 12.49 -14.91 17.09
C GLY A 348 12.69 -14.17 18.41
N SER A 349 13.02 -14.92 19.45
CA SER A 349 13.35 -14.44 20.81
C SER A 349 14.44 -13.38 20.82
N ASN A 350 14.28 -12.39 21.70
CA ASN A 350 15.26 -11.44 22.23
C ASN A 350 16.73 -11.88 22.07
N ASN A 351 17.40 -11.40 21.02
CA ASN A 351 18.85 -11.15 20.94
C ASN A 351 19.20 -10.63 19.54
N VAL A 352 18.97 -9.34 19.31
CA VAL A 352 19.64 -8.66 18.19
C VAL A 352 21.04 -8.29 18.69
N SER A 353 21.98 -9.21 18.51
CA SER A 353 23.40 -8.87 18.55
C SER A 353 23.71 -8.05 17.30
N TYR A 354 23.95 -6.76 17.47
CA TYR A 354 24.48 -5.90 16.42
C TYR A 354 25.88 -6.41 16.03
N THR A 355 25.98 -7.13 14.91
CA THR A 355 27.28 -7.35 14.24
C THR A 355 27.20 -6.92 12.78
N ALA A 356 26.90 -5.63 12.57
CA ALA A 356 27.28 -4.91 11.37
C ALA A 356 28.81 -4.67 11.38
N ALA A 357 29.60 -5.73 11.20
CA ALA A 357 31.05 -5.63 11.06
C ALA A 357 31.68 -6.77 10.24
N ALA A 358 30.98 -7.90 10.02
CA ALA A 358 31.59 -9.07 9.38
C ALA A 358 31.51 -9.07 7.84
N ALA A 359 30.73 -8.18 7.20
CA ALA A 359 30.56 -8.17 5.76
C ALA A 359 31.57 -7.28 4.99
N VAL A 360 32.26 -6.36 5.68
CA VAL A 360 33.20 -5.41 5.03
C VAL A 360 34.64 -5.95 4.97
N ALA A 361 35.00 -6.93 5.81
CA ALA A 361 36.35 -7.49 5.83
C ALA A 361 36.65 -8.53 4.72
N LYS A 362 35.64 -8.99 3.97
CA LYS A 362 35.83 -10.00 2.90
C LYS A 362 35.95 -9.44 1.48
N VAL A 363 35.71 -8.15 1.28
CA VAL A 363 35.74 -7.52 -0.06
C VAL A 363 37.03 -6.73 -0.32
N VAL A 364 37.88 -6.48 0.71
CA VAL A 364 39.13 -5.72 0.54
C VAL A 364 40.37 -6.61 0.37
N LEU A 365 40.26 -7.94 0.49
CA LEU A 365 41.41 -8.85 0.43
C LEU A 365 41.56 -9.67 -0.87
N SER A 366 40.94 -9.27 -1.98
CA SER A 366 41.14 -9.90 -3.30
C SER A 366 41.77 -9.00 -4.37
N CYS A 367 42.20 -7.79 -4.01
CA CYS A 367 42.80 -6.83 -4.95
C CYS A 367 44.14 -6.27 -4.45
N ILE A 368 45.10 -7.11 -4.05
CA ILE A 368 46.53 -6.72 -4.02
C ILE A 368 47.38 -7.90 -4.52
N CYS A 369 48.07 -7.66 -5.63
CA CYS A 369 49.06 -8.54 -6.26
C CYS A 369 50.13 -9.05 -5.27
N PRO A 370 50.70 -10.25 -5.50
CA PRO A 370 52.08 -10.52 -5.16
C PRO A 370 52.93 -10.55 -6.45
N PHE A 371 53.52 -9.41 -6.79
CA PHE A 371 54.85 -9.41 -7.39
C PHE A 371 55.85 -9.37 -6.23
N ILE A 372 57.01 -9.99 -6.44
CA ILE A 372 58.19 -10.02 -5.57
C ILE A 372 58.15 -11.10 -4.48
N LEU A 373 58.78 -12.25 -4.73
CA LEU A 373 60.11 -12.59 -4.19
C LEU A 373 60.49 -14.03 -4.57
N GLY A 374 61.72 -14.21 -5.04
CA GLY A 374 62.39 -15.51 -5.02
C GLY A 374 63.41 -15.68 -6.13
N GLU A 375 64.64 -15.19 -5.93
CA GLU A 375 65.85 -15.99 -6.16
C GLU A 375 67.11 -15.19 -5.77
N LEU A 376 67.71 -15.58 -4.64
CA LEU A 376 69.11 -15.39 -4.31
C LEU A 376 69.47 -16.48 -3.30
N LEU A 377 70.69 -17.02 -3.46
CA LEU A 377 71.32 -18.20 -2.82
C LEU A 377 71.10 -19.50 -3.63
N THR A 378 72.08 -20.28 -4.08
CA THR A 378 73.56 -20.27 -4.04
C THR A 378 74.03 -21.47 -4.90
N TYR A 379 75.20 -21.33 -5.53
CA TYR A 379 75.99 -22.29 -6.33
C TYR A 379 75.60 -22.56 -7.78
#